data_AF-A0A9E4VDN1-F1
#
_entry.id   AF-A0A9E4VDN1-F1
#
_cell.length_a   1.000
_cell.length_b   1.000
_cell.length_c   1.000
_cell.angle_alpha   90.00
_cell.angle_beta   90.00
_cell.angle_gamma   90.00
#
_symmetry.space_group_name_H-M   'P 1'
#
loop_
_entity.id
_entity.type
_entity.pdbx_description
1 polymer ?
#
loop_
_entity_poly.entity_id
_entity_poly.type
_entity_poly.pdbx_seq_one_letter_code
_entity_poly.pdbx_strand_id
1 'polypeptide(L)'
;VKVERGMTHDGIGIYLEEMIEKAPGETADIVGILRDREVDVVINYLPVGSEQATKWYVEQVLAAGCAFVNCIPVFIAKEPYWQKRFADRGLPIVGDDIKSQVGATIVHRVLARLFEDRGVRLDRTYQLNFGGNTDFYNMLERSRLVSKKISKTQAVQSQLEKELPTDDVHIGPSDHVPWLEDRKWAYIRLEGTSWGDQPLNIELKLEVEDSPNSAGVAIDAIRSAKIALDRGVSGAIEPASAYFMKSPPIQMRDDDARRAVELFADGADGNDPGAG
;
A
#
# COMPACT_ATOMS: atom_id res chain seq x y z
N VAL A 1 -4.58 14.48 -21.95
CA VAL A 1 -5.53 14.90 -20.88
C VAL A 1 -4.90 16.06 -20.14
N LYS A 2 -5.59 17.20 -19.98
CA LYS A 2 -5.10 18.33 -19.18
C LYS A 2 -5.27 18.03 -17.69
N VAL A 3 -4.28 18.41 -16.88
CA VAL A 3 -4.35 18.29 -15.41
C VAL A 3 -5.30 19.37 -14.88
N GLU A 4 -6.26 18.95 -14.05
CA GLU A 4 -7.25 19.83 -13.42
C GLU A 4 -6.82 20.19 -11.99
N ARG A 5 -7.25 21.35 -11.51
CA ARG A 5 -6.93 21.82 -10.16
C ARG A 5 -7.77 21.06 -9.12
N GLY A 6 -7.20 20.01 -8.53
CA GLY A 6 -7.84 19.25 -7.45
C GLY A 6 -7.72 19.92 -6.07
N MET A 7 -8.53 19.51 -5.09
CA MET A 7 -8.49 20.02 -3.71
C MET A 7 -7.15 19.71 -3.03
N THR A 8 -6.58 20.68 -2.31
CA THR A 8 -5.26 20.53 -1.66
C THR A 8 -5.36 19.91 -0.27
N HIS A 9 -6.22 20.43 0.62
CA HIS A 9 -6.26 20.06 2.05
C HIS A 9 -4.85 19.87 2.67
N ASP A 10 -4.61 18.73 3.33
CA ASP A 10 -3.35 18.29 3.93
C ASP A 10 -2.43 17.52 2.96
N GLY A 11 -2.69 17.72 1.65
CA GLY A 11 -1.96 17.18 0.50
C GLY A 11 -0.49 17.59 0.42
N ILE A 12 -0.13 18.74 0.97
CA ILE A 12 1.23 19.30 0.91
C ILE A 12 1.77 19.36 2.34
N GLY A 13 2.88 18.67 2.60
CA GLY A 13 3.61 18.70 3.87
C GLY A 13 4.60 19.85 3.94
N ILE A 14 5.15 20.09 5.14
CA ILE A 14 6.02 21.25 5.42
C ILE A 14 7.21 21.28 4.46
N TYR A 15 7.83 20.11 4.24
CA TYR A 15 8.94 19.97 3.31
C TYR A 15 8.54 20.19 1.85
N LEU A 16 7.36 19.72 1.44
CA LEU A 16 6.90 19.91 0.06
C LEU A 16 6.57 21.39 -0.22
N GLU A 17 6.05 22.14 0.76
CA GLU A 17 5.78 23.58 0.61
C GLU A 17 7.03 24.38 0.22
N GLU A 18 8.23 23.92 0.59
CA GLU A 18 9.49 24.56 0.21
C GLU A 18 9.88 24.29 -1.26
N MET A 19 9.30 23.26 -1.88
CA MET A 19 9.66 22.78 -3.22
C MET A 19 8.64 23.09 -4.31
N ILE A 20 7.36 23.23 -3.95
CA ILE A 20 6.28 23.39 -4.92
C ILE A 20 5.44 24.64 -4.66
N GLU A 21 5.10 25.35 -5.72
CA GLU A 21 4.14 26.45 -5.67
C GLU A 21 2.73 25.91 -5.91
N LYS A 22 1.81 26.19 -4.98
CA LYS A 22 0.41 25.79 -5.09
C LYS A 22 -0.26 26.52 -6.24
N ALA A 23 -0.82 25.77 -7.18
CA ALA A 23 -1.56 26.34 -8.31
C ALA A 23 -2.71 27.26 -7.84
N PRO A 24 -2.85 28.47 -8.42
CA PRO A 24 -3.89 29.41 -8.06
C PRO A 24 -5.27 28.93 -8.55
N GLY A 25 -6.33 29.58 -8.05
CA GLY A 25 -7.71 29.32 -8.45
C GLY A 25 -8.45 28.32 -7.54
N GLU A 26 -9.74 28.15 -7.85
CA GLU A 26 -10.64 27.27 -7.11
C GLU A 26 -10.44 25.80 -7.48
N THR A 27 -10.98 24.91 -6.64
CA THR A 27 -10.99 23.48 -6.94
C THR A 27 -11.97 23.20 -8.06
N ALA A 28 -11.56 22.42 -9.05
CA ALA A 28 -12.41 22.01 -10.16
C ALA A 28 -13.57 21.13 -9.69
N ASP A 29 -14.66 21.09 -10.45
CA ASP A 29 -15.79 20.17 -10.20
C ASP A 29 -15.36 18.72 -10.50
N ILE A 30 -14.81 18.06 -9.49
CA ILE A 30 -14.28 16.70 -9.60
C ILE A 30 -15.39 15.72 -10.01
N VAL A 31 -16.60 15.85 -9.45
CA VAL A 31 -17.72 14.94 -9.75
C VAL A 31 -18.15 15.11 -11.21
N GLY A 32 -18.33 16.34 -11.67
CA GLY A 32 -18.63 16.65 -13.06
C GLY A 32 -17.57 16.09 -14.01
N ILE A 33 -16.29 16.36 -13.74
CA ILE A 33 -15.18 15.86 -14.56
C ILE A 33 -15.14 14.33 -14.65
N LEU A 34 -15.33 13.62 -13.53
CA LEU A 34 -15.31 12.16 -13.52
C LEU A 34 -16.47 11.57 -14.32
N ARG A 35 -17.66 12.16 -14.23
CA ARG A 35 -18.85 11.75 -15.00
C ARG A 35 -18.72 12.06 -16.49
N ASP A 36 -18.30 13.27 -16.83
CA ASP A 36 -18.15 13.73 -18.23
C ASP A 36 -17.09 12.92 -18.99
N ARG A 37 -16.09 12.41 -18.28
CA ARG A 37 -15.03 11.57 -18.83
C ARG A 37 -15.32 10.08 -18.72
N GLU A 38 -16.51 9.70 -18.24
CA GLU A 38 -16.94 8.30 -18.08
C GLU A 38 -15.89 7.47 -17.31
N VAL A 39 -15.38 8.02 -16.21
CA VAL A 39 -14.31 7.37 -15.43
C VAL A 39 -14.87 6.20 -14.64
N ASP A 40 -14.31 5.00 -14.88
CA ASP A 40 -14.66 3.81 -14.12
C ASP A 40 -13.92 3.70 -12.78
N VAL A 41 -12.61 3.96 -12.78
CA VAL A 41 -11.72 3.73 -11.64
C VAL A 41 -10.88 4.97 -11.36
N VAL A 42 -10.90 5.43 -10.11
CA VAL A 42 -10.03 6.52 -9.63
C VAL A 42 -8.92 5.94 -8.77
N ILE A 43 -7.67 6.31 -9.07
CA ILE A 43 -6.49 5.91 -8.33
C ILE A 43 -5.95 7.07 -7.48
N ASN A 44 -5.65 6.78 -6.21
CA ASN A 44 -5.12 7.76 -5.26
C ASN A 44 -3.62 7.59 -5.05
N TYR A 45 -2.84 8.57 -5.50
CA TYR A 45 -1.40 8.72 -5.26
C TYR A 45 -1.06 10.04 -4.56
N LEU A 46 -1.95 10.53 -3.70
CA LEU A 46 -1.65 11.70 -2.87
C LEU A 46 -0.41 11.44 -1.98
N PRO A 47 0.26 12.50 -1.50
CA PRO A 47 1.37 12.33 -0.58
C PRO A 47 0.98 11.60 0.72
N VAL A 48 1.96 10.96 1.35
CA VAL A 48 1.76 10.29 2.64
C VAL A 48 1.32 11.33 3.69
N GLY A 49 0.30 10.96 4.48
CA GLY A 49 -0.28 11.80 5.52
C GLY A 49 -1.44 12.69 5.06
N SER A 50 -1.84 12.62 3.79
CA SER A 50 -2.96 13.39 3.23
C SER A 50 -4.32 12.77 3.55
N GLU A 51 -4.68 12.73 4.84
CA GLU A 51 -5.89 12.07 5.35
C GLU A 51 -7.16 12.83 4.97
N GLN A 52 -7.21 14.14 5.24
CA GLN A 52 -8.37 14.98 4.91
C GLN A 52 -8.59 15.05 3.41
N ALA A 53 -7.50 15.23 2.64
CA ALA A 53 -7.56 15.21 1.18
C ALA A 53 -8.12 13.88 0.67
N THR A 54 -7.58 12.75 1.12
CA THR A 54 -8.03 11.42 0.69
C THR A 54 -9.51 11.21 1.00
N LYS A 55 -9.94 11.48 2.23
CA LYS A 55 -11.35 11.35 2.62
C LYS A 55 -12.26 12.26 1.79
N TRP A 56 -11.83 13.49 1.50
CA TRP A 56 -12.56 14.40 0.63
C TRP A 56 -12.69 13.87 -0.81
N TYR A 57 -11.63 13.32 -1.40
CA TYR A 57 -11.68 12.72 -2.74
C TYR A 57 -12.54 11.46 -2.77
N VAL A 58 -12.49 10.62 -1.73
CA VAL A 58 -13.36 9.44 -1.62
C VAL A 58 -14.85 9.85 -1.69
N GLU A 59 -15.24 10.95 -1.04
CA GLU A 59 -16.60 11.48 -1.17
C GLU A 59 -16.95 11.86 -2.62
N GLN A 60 -16.02 12.50 -3.34
CA GLN A 60 -16.26 12.87 -4.75
C GLN A 60 -16.37 11.63 -5.65
N VAL A 61 -15.54 10.61 -5.40
CA VAL A 61 -15.55 9.34 -6.12
C VAL A 61 -16.87 8.59 -5.90
N LEU A 62 -17.34 8.51 -4.65
CA LEU A 62 -18.63 7.91 -4.31
C LEU A 62 -19.79 8.67 -4.96
N ALA A 63 -19.70 10.01 -5.06
CA ALA A 63 -20.71 10.83 -5.73
C ALA A 63 -20.69 10.65 -7.26
N ALA A 64 -19.51 10.49 -7.85
CA ALA A 64 -19.33 10.26 -9.28
C ALA A 64 -19.78 8.86 -9.73
N GLY A 65 -19.74 7.87 -8.83
CA GLY A 65 -20.09 6.49 -9.15
C GLY A 65 -18.89 5.66 -9.64
N CYS A 66 -17.67 6.02 -9.24
CA CYS A 66 -16.46 5.34 -9.68
C CYS A 66 -15.95 4.35 -8.62
N ALA A 67 -15.29 3.29 -9.07
CA ALA A 67 -14.45 2.45 -8.23
C ALA A 67 -13.23 3.23 -7.71
N PHE A 68 -12.64 2.76 -6.60
CA PHE A 68 -11.48 3.43 -5.99
C PHE A 68 -10.31 2.48 -5.72
N VAL A 69 -9.10 2.93 -6.05
CA VAL A 69 -7.84 2.25 -5.71
C VAL A 69 -7.00 3.17 -4.84
N ASN A 70 -6.80 2.78 -3.58
CA ASN A 70 -6.09 3.60 -2.59
C ASN A 70 -4.63 3.14 -2.42
N CYS A 71 -3.69 3.86 -3.05
CA CYS A 71 -2.28 3.47 -3.02
C CYS A 71 -1.49 4.02 -1.83
N ILE A 72 -2.11 4.81 -0.95
CA ILE A 72 -1.42 5.52 0.14
C ILE A 72 -1.83 4.94 1.51
N PRO A 73 -1.05 5.15 2.58
CA PRO A 73 -1.32 4.60 3.92
C PRO A 73 -2.32 5.43 4.72
N VAL A 74 -3.44 5.81 4.10
CA VAL A 74 -4.64 6.35 4.75
C VAL A 74 -5.68 5.25 4.74
N PHE A 75 -6.20 4.85 5.91
CA PHE A 75 -7.12 3.73 5.97
C PHE A 75 -8.50 4.12 5.44
N ILE A 76 -8.90 3.48 4.34
CA ILE A 76 -10.21 3.62 3.70
C ILE A 76 -10.76 2.21 3.51
N ALA A 77 -10.13 1.38 2.68
CA ALA A 77 -10.60 0.02 2.44
C ALA A 77 -10.57 -0.82 3.72
N LYS A 78 -9.62 -0.59 4.63
CA LYS A 78 -9.54 -1.31 5.91
C LYS A 78 -10.58 -0.86 6.95
N GLU A 79 -11.14 0.34 6.83
CA GLU A 79 -12.07 0.89 7.83
C GLU A 79 -13.52 0.47 7.56
N PRO A 80 -14.23 -0.13 8.53
CA PRO A 80 -15.62 -0.56 8.35
C PRO A 80 -16.58 0.55 7.91
N TYR A 81 -16.33 1.79 8.34
CA TYR A 81 -17.13 2.96 7.94
C TYR A 81 -17.13 3.16 6.43
N TRP A 82 -15.94 3.18 5.81
CA TRP A 82 -15.80 3.39 4.37
C TRP A 82 -16.22 2.17 3.57
N GLN A 83 -15.88 0.95 4.03
CA GLN A 83 -16.35 -0.28 3.39
C GLN A 83 -17.87 -0.29 3.21
N LYS A 84 -18.61 0.08 4.26
CA LYS A 84 -20.06 0.19 4.22
C LYS A 84 -20.53 1.22 3.19
N ARG A 85 -19.88 2.38 3.12
CA ARG A 85 -20.25 3.47 2.18
C ARG A 85 -20.06 3.05 0.72
N PHE A 86 -18.99 2.31 0.41
CA PHE A 86 -18.77 1.72 -0.91
C PHE A 86 -19.82 0.66 -1.23
N ALA A 87 -20.12 -0.23 -0.28
CA ALA A 87 -21.15 -1.26 -0.44
C ALA A 87 -22.56 -0.67 -0.65
N ASP A 88 -22.96 0.32 0.15
CA ASP A 88 -24.26 1.02 0.06
C ASP A 88 -24.45 1.72 -1.30
N ARG A 89 -23.35 2.06 -1.99
CA ARG A 89 -23.35 2.66 -3.33
C ARG A 89 -23.14 1.65 -4.47
N GLY A 90 -22.94 0.37 -4.16
CA GLY A 90 -22.65 -0.65 -5.16
C GLY A 90 -21.28 -0.47 -5.84
N LEU A 91 -20.31 0.17 -5.17
CA LEU A 91 -19.00 0.51 -5.74
C LEU A 91 -17.89 -0.31 -5.08
N PRO A 92 -16.88 -0.76 -5.84
CA PRO A 92 -15.75 -1.49 -5.29
C PRO A 92 -14.61 -0.56 -4.84
N ILE A 93 -13.85 -1.00 -3.85
CA ILE A 93 -12.60 -0.40 -3.41
C ILE A 93 -11.49 -1.43 -3.25
N VAL A 94 -10.27 -1.09 -3.70
CA VAL A 94 -9.04 -1.85 -3.42
C VAL A 94 -8.10 -0.97 -2.60
N GLY A 95 -7.65 -1.43 -1.44
CA GLY A 95 -6.78 -0.66 -0.55
C GLY A 95 -6.36 -1.42 0.70
N ASP A 96 -5.46 -0.92 1.55
CA ASP A 96 -4.78 0.38 1.47
C ASP A 96 -3.24 0.23 1.46
N ASP A 97 -2.52 1.24 0.94
CA ASP A 97 -1.05 1.31 0.78
C ASP A 97 -0.50 0.26 -0.21
N ILE A 98 -0.25 0.66 -1.46
CA ILE A 98 0.13 -0.25 -2.56
C ILE A 98 1.44 -1.01 -2.26
N LYS A 99 1.51 -2.30 -2.59
CA LYS A 99 2.76 -3.07 -2.57
C LYS A 99 3.63 -2.70 -3.78
N SER A 100 4.91 -3.01 -3.67
CA SER A 100 5.84 -3.04 -4.80
C SER A 100 6.03 -4.50 -5.24
N GLN A 101 6.42 -4.75 -6.49
CA GLN A 101 6.71 -6.11 -7.00
C GLN A 101 7.77 -6.79 -6.14
N VAL A 102 8.93 -6.13 -5.97
CA VAL A 102 9.99 -6.58 -5.07
C VAL A 102 10.46 -5.39 -4.25
N GLY A 103 9.84 -5.19 -3.09
CA GLY A 103 10.23 -4.17 -2.12
C GLY A 103 11.03 -4.75 -0.95
N ALA A 104 11.61 -3.86 -0.15
CA ALA A 104 12.34 -4.26 1.06
C ALA A 104 11.47 -5.06 2.04
N THR A 105 10.18 -4.70 2.18
CA THR A 105 9.26 -5.40 3.09
C THR A 105 9.03 -6.86 2.70
N ILE A 106 8.83 -7.18 1.42
CA ILE A 106 8.61 -8.57 0.98
C ILE A 106 9.89 -9.40 1.07
N VAL A 107 11.05 -8.82 0.70
CA VAL A 107 12.35 -9.49 0.85
C VAL A 107 12.61 -9.83 2.32
N HIS A 108 12.42 -8.86 3.22
CA HIS A 108 12.59 -9.06 4.65
C HIS A 108 11.66 -10.16 5.18
N ARG A 109 10.38 -10.12 4.80
CA ARG A 109 9.39 -11.15 5.13
C ARG A 109 9.82 -12.56 4.71
N VAL A 110 10.26 -12.74 3.46
CA VAL A 110 10.69 -14.05 2.96
C VAL A 110 11.90 -14.57 3.73
N LEU A 111 12.88 -13.70 4.02
CA LEU A 111 14.08 -14.09 4.78
C LEU A 111 13.74 -14.42 6.25
N ALA A 112 12.87 -13.64 6.88
CA ALA A 112 12.42 -13.88 8.24
C ALA A 112 11.66 -15.22 8.33
N ARG A 113 10.81 -15.52 7.34
CA ARG A 113 10.11 -16.80 7.28
C ARG A 113 11.06 -17.98 7.03
N LEU A 114 12.07 -17.79 6.17
CA LEU A 114 13.10 -18.80 5.95
C LEU A 114 13.84 -19.16 7.26
N PHE A 115 14.06 -18.20 8.16
CA PHE A 115 14.64 -18.51 9.48
C PHE A 115 13.73 -19.45 10.25
N GLU A 116 12.44 -19.11 10.37
CA GLU A 116 11.46 -19.94 11.09
C GLU A 116 11.31 -21.33 10.47
N ASP A 117 11.12 -21.44 9.16
CA ASP A 117 10.91 -22.70 8.45
C ASP A 117 12.11 -23.65 8.58
N ARG A 118 13.29 -23.12 8.90
CA ARG A 118 14.53 -23.89 9.10
C ARG A 118 14.90 -24.05 10.57
N GLY A 119 14.03 -23.63 11.50
CA GLY A 119 14.25 -23.74 12.95
C GLY A 119 15.32 -22.80 13.48
N VAL A 120 15.64 -21.72 12.76
CA VAL A 120 16.53 -20.66 13.21
C VAL A 120 15.70 -19.62 13.96
N ARG A 121 16.04 -19.38 15.22
CA ARG A 121 15.36 -18.37 16.02
C ARG A 121 15.85 -16.99 15.60
N LEU A 122 14.95 -16.14 15.09
CA LEU A 122 15.28 -14.73 14.83
C LEU A 122 15.43 -14.00 16.18
N ASP A 123 16.54 -13.30 16.37
CA ASP A 123 16.87 -12.54 17.57
C ASP A 123 16.55 -11.05 17.40
N ARG A 124 17.13 -10.46 16.35
CA ARG A 124 17.04 -9.02 16.07
C ARG A 124 16.99 -8.79 14.58
N THR A 125 16.34 -7.70 14.18
CA THR A 125 16.34 -7.30 12.77
C THR A 125 16.19 -5.79 12.59
N TYR A 126 16.79 -5.28 11.51
CA TYR A 126 16.48 -3.94 11.03
C TYR A 126 16.28 -3.92 9.52
N GLN A 127 15.52 -2.91 9.08
CA GLN A 127 15.36 -2.52 7.70
C GLN A 127 15.43 -0.99 7.59
N LEU A 128 16.55 -0.51 7.04
CA LEU A 128 16.81 0.90 6.78
C LEU A 128 16.50 1.20 5.32
N ASN A 129 15.66 2.19 5.02
CA ASN A 129 15.25 2.53 3.66
C ASN A 129 15.56 4.00 3.37
N PHE A 130 16.15 4.31 2.22
CA PHE A 130 16.44 5.69 1.81
C PHE A 130 16.24 5.85 0.29
N GLY A 131 15.93 7.06 -0.14
CA GLY A 131 15.62 7.40 -1.53
C GLY A 131 15.67 8.90 -1.76
N GLY A 132 15.56 9.34 -3.02
CA GLY A 132 15.75 10.74 -3.41
C GLY A 132 14.48 11.47 -3.86
N ASN A 133 13.36 10.77 -4.03
CA ASN A 133 12.13 11.36 -4.56
C ASN A 133 11.34 12.16 -3.51
N THR A 134 10.27 12.79 -3.97
CA THR A 134 9.40 13.63 -3.12
C THR A 134 8.62 12.82 -2.09
N ASP A 135 8.36 11.52 -2.29
CA ASP A 135 7.78 10.67 -1.24
C ASP A 135 8.77 10.55 -0.06
N PHE A 136 10.04 10.23 -0.34
CA PHE A 136 11.09 10.18 0.70
C PHE A 136 11.33 11.53 1.37
N TYR A 137 11.27 12.62 0.61
CA TYR A 137 11.41 13.96 1.18
C TYR A 137 10.24 14.32 2.11
N ASN A 138 9.00 14.06 1.68
CA ASN A 138 7.81 14.23 2.52
C ASN A 138 7.85 13.34 3.77
N MET A 139 8.51 12.18 3.67
CA MET A 139 8.69 11.24 4.78
C MET A 139 9.75 11.70 5.81
N LEU A 140 10.52 12.76 5.59
CA LEU A 140 11.34 13.36 6.66
C LEU A 140 10.46 13.94 7.78
N GLU A 141 9.21 14.30 7.47
CA GLU A 141 8.23 14.77 8.45
C GLU A 141 7.75 13.62 9.35
N ARG A 142 8.41 13.42 10.49
CA ARG A 142 8.12 12.30 11.41
C ARG A 142 6.67 12.25 11.89
N SER A 143 5.99 13.40 12.01
CA SER A 143 4.54 13.50 12.31
C SER A 143 3.67 12.72 11.33
N ARG A 144 4.04 12.68 10.04
CA ARG A 144 3.29 11.99 8.98
C ARG A 144 3.59 10.49 8.91
N LEU A 145 4.59 10.00 9.65
CA LEU A 145 5.09 8.62 9.54
C LEU A 145 4.48 7.61 10.51
N VAL A 146 3.71 8.06 11.51
CA VAL A 146 3.24 7.18 12.60
C VAL A 146 2.51 5.95 12.05
N SER A 147 1.54 6.15 11.16
CA SER A 147 0.78 5.06 10.54
C SER A 147 1.65 4.15 9.66
N LYS A 148 2.57 4.73 8.86
CA LYS A 148 3.43 3.97 7.93
C LYS A 148 4.48 3.12 8.68
N LYS A 149 4.99 3.60 9.81
CA LYS A 149 5.88 2.81 10.69
C LYS A 149 5.14 1.61 11.28
N ILE A 150 3.93 1.82 11.80
CA ILE A 150 3.08 0.76 12.34
C ILE A 150 2.79 -0.29 11.26
N SER A 151 2.34 0.11 10.07
CA SER A 151 2.01 -0.81 8.98
C SER A 151 3.22 -1.64 8.52
N LYS A 152 4.42 -1.05 8.42
CA LYS A 152 5.62 -1.78 8.00
C LYS A 152 6.11 -2.78 9.05
N THR A 153 6.10 -2.39 10.32
CA THR A 153 6.46 -3.30 11.42
C THR A 153 5.48 -4.47 11.49
N GLN A 154 4.17 -4.19 11.46
CA GLN A 154 3.15 -5.23 11.46
C GLN A 154 3.25 -6.16 10.24
N ALA A 155 3.60 -5.64 9.06
CA ALA A 155 3.72 -6.44 7.84
C ALA A 155 4.88 -7.47 7.89
N VAL A 156 5.91 -7.26 8.71
CA VAL A 156 6.98 -8.24 8.94
C VAL A 156 6.63 -9.16 10.10
N GLN A 157 6.12 -8.61 11.21
CA GLN A 157 5.74 -9.42 12.37
C GLN A 157 4.57 -10.37 12.10
N SER A 158 3.61 -10.01 11.23
CA SER A 158 2.46 -10.88 10.88
C SER A 158 2.82 -12.18 10.17
N GLN A 159 4.10 -12.35 9.85
CA GLN A 159 4.64 -13.50 9.12
C GLN A 159 5.46 -14.41 10.04
N LEU A 160 5.73 -13.94 11.27
CA LEU A 160 6.37 -14.70 12.32
C LEU A 160 5.32 -15.44 13.14
N GLU A 161 5.62 -16.66 13.54
CA GLU A 161 4.78 -17.42 14.49
C GLU A 161 4.88 -16.85 15.90
N LYS A 162 6.00 -16.21 16.22
CA LYS A 162 6.22 -15.52 17.49
C LYS A 162 6.67 -14.09 17.25
N GLU A 163 5.89 -13.14 17.76
CA GLU A 163 6.27 -11.73 17.74
C GLU A 163 7.57 -11.48 18.50
N LEU A 164 8.45 -10.67 17.91
CA LEU A 164 9.66 -10.19 18.55
C LEU A 164 9.35 -8.98 19.45
N PRO A 165 10.12 -8.77 20.52
CA PRO A 165 10.05 -7.52 21.27
C PRO A 165 10.24 -6.31 20.34
N THR A 166 9.47 -5.24 20.57
CA THR A 166 9.50 -4.03 19.71
C THR A 166 10.90 -3.43 19.59
N ASP A 167 11.71 -3.51 20.65
CA ASP A 167 13.06 -2.95 20.69
C ASP A 167 14.08 -3.76 19.87
N ASP A 168 13.75 -5.01 19.51
CA ASP A 168 14.57 -5.88 18.68
C ASP A 168 14.25 -5.75 17.17
N VAL A 169 13.26 -4.92 16.80
CA VAL A 169 12.80 -4.72 15.43
C VAL A 169 12.82 -3.23 15.05
N HIS A 170 13.69 -2.85 14.11
CA HIS A 170 13.75 -1.48 13.61
C HIS A 170 13.41 -1.40 12.11
N ILE A 171 12.21 -0.92 11.76
CA ILE A 171 11.75 -0.79 10.37
C ILE A 171 11.20 0.61 10.12
N GLY A 172 11.72 1.30 9.10
CA GLY A 172 11.23 2.62 8.74
C GLY A 172 11.99 3.27 7.59
N PRO A 173 11.49 4.41 7.07
CA PRO A 173 12.35 5.32 6.32
C PRO A 173 13.48 5.83 7.22
N SER A 174 14.67 5.91 6.65
CA SER A 174 15.89 6.29 7.35
C SER A 174 16.33 7.69 6.97
N ASP A 175 16.33 8.02 5.67
CA ASP A 175 16.82 9.32 5.21
C ASP A 175 16.40 9.65 3.77
N HIS A 176 16.65 10.91 3.37
CA HIS A 176 16.54 11.41 2.00
C HIS A 176 17.93 11.65 1.40
N VAL A 177 18.18 11.07 0.23
CA VAL A 177 19.46 11.19 -0.47
C VAL A 177 19.19 11.72 -1.89
N PRO A 178 19.35 13.04 -2.15
CA PRO A 178 18.82 13.68 -3.35
C PRO A 178 19.24 13.04 -4.68
N TRP A 179 20.51 12.62 -4.80
CA TRP A 179 21.06 12.06 -6.05
C TRP A 179 20.57 10.63 -6.35
N LEU A 180 19.83 10.00 -5.43
CA LEU A 180 19.15 8.73 -5.74
C LEU A 180 17.97 8.93 -6.68
N GLU A 181 17.40 10.15 -6.77
CA GLU A 181 16.19 10.42 -7.56
C GLU A 181 15.08 9.42 -7.17
N ASP A 182 14.48 8.70 -8.12
CA ASP A 182 13.45 7.69 -7.83
C ASP A 182 14.00 6.34 -7.33
N ARG A 183 15.32 6.18 -7.29
CA ARG A 183 15.93 4.98 -6.72
C ARG A 183 15.72 4.96 -5.22
N LYS A 184 15.51 3.74 -4.75
CA LYS A 184 15.38 3.40 -3.35
C LYS A 184 16.31 2.27 -3.01
N TRP A 185 17.06 2.50 -1.95
CA TRP A 185 17.97 1.51 -1.40
C TRP A 185 17.43 1.06 -0.04
N ALA A 186 17.61 -0.23 0.25
CA ALA A 186 17.34 -0.77 1.56
C ALA A 186 18.48 -1.65 2.05
N TYR A 187 18.89 -1.43 3.31
CA TYR A 187 19.75 -2.35 4.04
C TYR A 187 18.91 -3.14 5.03
N ILE A 188 18.98 -4.46 4.92
CA ILE A 188 18.23 -5.40 5.75
C ILE A 188 19.24 -6.26 6.49
N ARG A 189 19.08 -6.37 7.81
CA ARG A 189 19.91 -7.25 8.64
C ARG A 189 19.01 -8.13 9.50
N LEU A 190 19.25 -9.43 9.46
CA LEU A 190 18.63 -10.42 10.33
C LEU A 190 19.73 -11.09 11.15
N GLU A 191 19.58 -11.08 12.47
CA GLU A 191 20.43 -11.80 13.40
C GLU A 191 19.61 -12.93 14.02
N GLY A 192 20.12 -14.15 13.99
CA GLY A 192 19.45 -15.30 14.57
C GLY A 192 20.41 -16.27 15.24
N THR A 193 19.82 -17.20 15.98
CA THR A 193 20.49 -18.28 16.69
C THR A 193 20.09 -19.61 16.05
N SER A 194 21.09 -20.34 15.56
CA SER A 194 20.95 -21.65 14.93
C SER A 194 21.32 -22.79 15.89
N TRP A 195 21.43 -24.02 15.37
CA TRP A 195 21.76 -25.20 16.14
C TRP A 195 23.02 -25.03 17.00
N GLY A 196 22.96 -25.47 18.26
CA GLY A 196 24.08 -25.38 19.21
C GLY A 196 24.38 -23.95 19.66
N ASP A 197 23.35 -23.09 19.69
CA ASP A 197 23.43 -21.66 20.04
C ASP A 197 24.44 -20.88 19.19
N GLN A 198 24.66 -21.32 17.94
CA GLN A 198 25.59 -20.69 17.02
C GLN A 198 24.92 -19.52 16.27
N PRO A 199 25.58 -18.35 16.17
CA PRO A 199 25.02 -17.20 15.49
C PRO A 199 24.91 -17.43 13.98
N LEU A 200 23.77 -17.02 13.40
CA LEU A 200 23.51 -17.02 11.98
C LEU A 200 22.97 -15.64 11.59
N ASN A 201 23.70 -14.93 10.73
CA ASN A 201 23.35 -13.57 10.34
C ASN A 201 23.19 -13.46 8.82
N ILE A 202 22.23 -12.66 8.38
CA ILE A 202 22.11 -12.20 6.99
C ILE A 202 22.18 -10.67 6.98
N GLU A 203 22.96 -10.14 6.04
CA GLU A 203 22.96 -8.72 5.70
C GLU A 203 22.78 -8.59 4.19
N LEU A 204 21.81 -7.78 3.78
CA LEU A 204 21.39 -7.64 2.38
C LEU A 204 21.23 -6.17 2.03
N LYS A 205 21.71 -5.80 0.83
CA LYS A 205 21.40 -4.55 0.17
C LYS A 205 20.43 -4.81 -0.99
N LEU A 206 19.33 -4.07 -1.02
CA LEU A 206 18.37 -4.06 -2.14
C LEU A 206 18.41 -2.68 -2.80
N GLU A 207 18.50 -2.66 -4.14
CA GLU A 207 18.38 -1.44 -4.95
C GLU A 207 17.25 -1.62 -5.95
N VAL A 208 16.31 -0.67 -6.00
CA VAL A 208 15.16 -0.68 -6.90
C VAL A 208 14.82 0.73 -7.36
N GLU A 209 14.09 0.84 -8.47
CA GLU A 209 13.35 2.06 -8.83
C GLU A 209 11.99 2.05 -8.09
N ASP A 210 11.71 3.03 -7.22
CA ASP A 210 10.55 2.92 -6.30
C ASP A 210 9.20 3.03 -7.03
N SER A 211 9.05 4.00 -7.92
CA SER A 211 7.78 4.26 -8.60
C SER A 211 7.43 3.14 -9.60
N PRO A 212 8.31 2.75 -10.55
CA PRO A 212 8.04 1.64 -11.47
C PRO A 212 7.76 0.31 -10.77
N ASN A 213 8.37 0.08 -9.61
CA ASN A 213 8.20 -1.15 -8.84
C ASN A 213 6.78 -1.28 -8.25
N SER A 214 6.01 -0.20 -8.15
CA SER A 214 4.57 -0.27 -7.81
C SER A 214 3.64 -0.21 -9.02
N ALA A 215 4.10 0.30 -10.17
CA ALA A 215 3.26 0.54 -11.33
C ALA A 215 2.58 -0.74 -11.85
N GLY A 216 3.31 -1.86 -11.94
CA GLY A 216 2.72 -3.14 -12.34
C GLY A 216 1.63 -3.63 -11.38
N VAL A 217 1.86 -3.49 -10.08
CA VAL A 217 0.88 -3.85 -9.04
C VAL A 217 -0.36 -2.96 -9.12
N ALA A 218 -0.17 -1.67 -9.37
CA ALA A 218 -1.26 -0.71 -9.51
C ALA A 218 -2.13 -0.99 -10.74
N ILE A 219 -1.53 -1.40 -11.87
CA ILE A 219 -2.28 -1.80 -13.07
C ILE A 219 -3.21 -2.98 -12.75
N ASP A 220 -2.73 -3.99 -12.04
CA ASP A 220 -3.56 -5.15 -11.68
C ASP A 220 -4.62 -4.80 -10.62
N ALA A 221 -4.33 -3.89 -9.69
CA ALA A 221 -5.33 -3.37 -8.76
C ALA A 221 -6.45 -2.59 -9.48
N ILE A 222 -6.11 -1.75 -10.46
CA ILE A 222 -7.08 -1.03 -11.30
C ILE A 222 -7.96 -2.02 -12.07
N ARG A 223 -7.35 -3.03 -12.71
CA ARG A 223 -8.08 -4.06 -13.45
C ARG A 223 -9.01 -4.87 -12.55
N SER A 224 -8.55 -5.21 -11.34
CA SER A 224 -9.38 -5.93 -10.35
C SER A 224 -10.56 -5.09 -9.88
N ALA A 225 -10.36 -3.79 -9.65
CA ALA A 225 -11.43 -2.86 -9.32
C ALA A 225 -12.45 -2.74 -10.47
N LYS A 226 -11.99 -2.71 -11.73
CA LYS A 226 -12.86 -2.69 -12.91
C LYS A 226 -13.66 -4.00 -13.07
N ILE A 227 -13.02 -5.15 -12.86
CA ILE A 227 -13.70 -6.46 -12.88
C ILE A 227 -14.79 -6.51 -11.80
N ALA A 228 -14.51 -6.03 -10.59
CA ALA A 228 -15.50 -5.95 -9.52
C ALA A 228 -16.68 -5.06 -9.91
N LEU A 229 -16.39 -3.88 -10.49
CA LEU A 229 -17.41 -2.93 -10.94
C LEU A 229 -18.31 -3.55 -12.01
N ASP A 230 -17.73 -4.23 -13.00
CA ASP A 230 -18.46 -4.89 -14.09
C ASP A 230 -19.34 -6.05 -13.61
N ARG A 231 -18.93 -6.71 -12.52
CA ARG A 231 -19.68 -7.82 -11.90
C ARG A 231 -20.66 -7.37 -10.82
N GLY A 232 -20.75 -6.07 -10.54
CA GLY A 232 -21.58 -5.55 -9.44
C GLY A 232 -21.11 -5.98 -8.05
N VAL A 233 -19.84 -6.37 -7.91
CA VAL A 233 -19.21 -6.66 -6.61
C VAL A 233 -18.83 -5.33 -5.97
N SER A 234 -19.23 -5.13 -4.71
CA SER A 234 -19.11 -3.84 -4.01
C SER A 234 -18.41 -3.97 -2.67
N GLY A 235 -18.00 -2.83 -2.10
CA GLY A 235 -17.20 -2.81 -0.88
C GLY A 235 -15.73 -3.14 -1.15
N ALA A 236 -15.00 -3.53 -0.11
CA ALA A 236 -13.59 -3.87 -0.25
C ALA A 236 -13.41 -5.20 -0.98
N ILE A 237 -12.63 -5.20 -2.05
CA ILE A 237 -12.29 -6.41 -2.79
C ILE A 237 -11.15 -7.11 -2.03
N GLU A 238 -11.52 -8.00 -1.12
CA GLU A 238 -10.58 -8.64 -0.19
C GLU A 238 -9.44 -9.39 -0.89
N PRO A 239 -9.67 -10.21 -1.95
CA PRO A 239 -8.59 -10.91 -2.63
C PRO A 239 -7.56 -9.94 -3.25
N ALA A 240 -8.04 -8.93 -3.98
CA ALA A 240 -7.20 -7.92 -4.60
C ALA A 240 -6.47 -7.07 -3.55
N SER A 241 -7.15 -6.67 -2.48
CA SER A 241 -6.56 -5.87 -1.40
C SER A 241 -5.47 -6.65 -0.68
N ALA A 242 -5.71 -7.92 -0.33
CA ALA A 242 -4.73 -8.75 0.36
C ALA A 242 -3.46 -8.99 -0.48
N TYR A 243 -3.63 -9.17 -1.79
CA TYR A 243 -2.49 -9.43 -2.66
C TYR A 243 -1.72 -8.16 -3.03
N PHE A 244 -2.41 -7.07 -3.38
CA PHE A 244 -1.78 -5.86 -3.92
C PHE A 244 -1.48 -4.78 -2.88
N MET A 245 -2.05 -4.84 -1.68
CA MET A 245 -1.97 -3.76 -0.69
C MET A 245 -1.29 -4.24 0.61
N LYS A 246 -0.57 -3.34 1.30
CA LYS A 246 0.14 -3.65 2.55
C LYS A 246 -0.81 -3.72 3.74
N SER A 247 -1.89 -2.95 3.71
CA SER A 247 -2.87 -2.83 4.79
C SER A 247 -4.28 -3.23 4.31
N PRO A 248 -4.49 -4.50 3.92
CA PRO A 248 -5.81 -4.98 3.53
C PRO A 248 -6.80 -5.03 4.71
N PRO A 249 -8.12 -5.13 4.42
CA PRO A 249 -9.14 -5.43 5.44
C PRO A 249 -8.86 -6.74 6.17
N ILE A 250 -8.52 -7.79 5.42
CA ILE A 250 -8.17 -9.11 5.93
C ILE A 250 -6.74 -9.43 5.49
N GLN A 251 -5.87 -9.71 6.47
CA GLN A 251 -4.51 -10.17 6.20
C GLN A 251 -4.56 -11.62 5.73
N MET A 252 -3.91 -11.90 4.61
CA MET A 252 -3.73 -13.25 4.08
C MET A 252 -2.23 -13.49 3.89
N ARG A 253 -1.82 -14.76 3.87
CA ARG A 253 -0.47 -15.12 3.42
C ARG A 253 -0.36 -14.78 1.93
N ASP A 254 0.83 -14.41 1.46
CA ASP A 254 0.98 -13.94 0.08
C ASP A 254 0.58 -15.02 -0.96
N ASP A 255 0.85 -16.31 -0.69
CA ASP A 255 0.43 -17.42 -1.55
C ASP A 255 -1.09 -17.62 -1.57
N ASP A 256 -1.75 -17.46 -0.42
CA ASP A 256 -3.21 -17.53 -0.29
C ASP A 256 -3.86 -16.35 -1.01
N ALA A 257 -3.34 -15.15 -0.80
CA ALA A 257 -3.79 -13.92 -1.45
C ALA A 257 -3.65 -13.99 -2.97
N ARG A 258 -2.54 -14.58 -3.46
CA ARG A 258 -2.31 -14.80 -4.88
C ARG A 258 -3.38 -15.71 -5.48
N ARG A 259 -3.62 -16.87 -4.85
CA ARG A 259 -4.66 -17.80 -5.32
C ARG A 259 -6.05 -17.17 -5.29
N ALA A 260 -6.35 -16.43 -4.22
CA ALA A 260 -7.63 -15.75 -4.07
C ALA A 260 -7.86 -14.72 -5.19
N VAL A 261 -6.85 -13.91 -5.54
CA VAL A 261 -7.00 -12.91 -6.61
C VAL A 261 -7.05 -13.56 -8.01
N GLU A 262 -6.35 -14.67 -8.23
CA GLU A 262 -6.45 -15.47 -9.47
C GLU A 262 -7.88 -16.04 -9.63
N LEU A 263 -8.44 -16.67 -8.57
CA LEU A 263 -9.82 -17.16 -8.56
C LEU A 263 -10.86 -16.03 -8.77
N PHE A 264 -10.66 -14.90 -8.09
CA PHE A 264 -11.48 -13.71 -8.29
C PHE A 264 -11.39 -13.24 -9.75
N ALA A 265 -10.21 -13.12 -10.35
CA ALA A 265 -10.06 -12.69 -11.74
C ALA A 265 -10.77 -13.64 -12.71
N ASP A 266 -10.66 -14.95 -12.49
CA ASP A 266 -11.29 -15.98 -13.32
C ASP A 266 -12.82 -16.08 -13.15
N GLY A 267 -13.38 -15.44 -12.12
CA GLY A 267 -14.81 -15.48 -11.82
C GLY A 267 -15.25 -16.77 -11.14
N ALA A 268 -14.32 -17.46 -10.49
CA ALA A 268 -14.54 -18.74 -9.81
C ALA A 268 -15.01 -18.59 -8.35
N ASP A 269 -15.56 -17.44 -7.97
CA ASP A 269 -16.14 -17.27 -6.63
C ASP A 269 -17.39 -18.16 -6.51
N GLY A 270 -17.38 -19.06 -5.52
CA GLY A 270 -18.32 -20.15 -5.22
C GLY A 270 -19.77 -19.77 -4.95
N ASN A 271 -20.36 -18.95 -5.82
CA ASN A 271 -21.78 -18.61 -5.88
C ASN A 271 -22.38 -18.97 -7.25
N ASP A 272 -21.76 -19.91 -7.97
CA ASP A 272 -22.39 -20.55 -9.12
C ASP A 272 -23.35 -21.66 -8.62
N PRO A 273 -24.69 -21.48 -8.70
CA PRO A 273 -25.64 -22.53 -8.36
C PRO A 273 -25.63 -23.71 -9.35
N GLY A 274 -24.75 -23.69 -10.37
CA GLY A 274 -24.71 -24.64 -11.48
C GLY A 274 -23.69 -25.78 -11.41
N ALA A 275 -22.79 -25.84 -10.41
CA ALA A 275 -21.80 -26.91 -10.30
C ALA A 275 -22.19 -27.95 -9.23
N GLY A 276 -23.17 -28.79 -9.57
CA GLY A 276 -23.51 -30.02 -8.85
C GLY A 276 -22.90 -31.26 -9.50
#